data_AF-A0A7W6MTL8-F1
#
_entry.id   AF-A0A7W6MTL8-F1
#
_cell.length_a   1.000
_cell.length_b   1.000
_cell.length_c   1.000
_cell.angle_alpha   90.00
_cell.angle_beta   90.00
_cell.angle_gamma   90.00
#
_symmetry.space_group_name_H-M   'P 1'
#
loop_
_entity.id
_entity.type
_entity.pdbx_description
1 polymer ?
#
loop_
_entity_poly.entity_id
_entity_poly.type
_entity_poly.pdbx_seq_one_letter_code
_entity_poly.pdbx_strand_id
1 'polypeptide(L)'
;MQDPIPVAVLGRLAIDRRYQGRGIGRALVRDAGLRLLNAADILGIRGVLVHAISDEARAFYEAVGFLPSPSDPMMLTVGLHDLSRAVSS
;
A
#
# COMPACT_ATOMS: atom_id res chain seq x y z
N MET A 1 16.20 -18.31 13.80
CA MET A 1 16.12 -17.08 13.00
C MET A 1 14.67 -17.00 12.55
N GLN A 2 13.93 -15.91 12.82
CA GLN A 2 12.57 -15.78 12.31
C GLN A 2 12.62 -15.63 10.80
N ASP A 3 11.81 -16.38 10.06
CA ASP A 3 11.74 -16.30 8.59
C ASP A 3 11.08 -14.96 8.19
N PRO A 4 11.83 -14.01 7.62
CA PRO A 4 11.29 -12.71 7.29
C PRO A 4 10.31 -12.82 6.12
N ILE A 5 9.19 -12.10 6.20
CA ILE A 5 8.21 -12.02 5.13
C ILE A 5 8.66 -10.94 4.12
N PRO A 6 8.91 -11.27 2.84
CA PRO A 6 9.32 -10.27 1.85
C PRO A 6 8.15 -9.33 1.55
N VAL A 7 8.37 -8.03 1.71
CA VAL A 7 7.38 -6.99 1.41
C VAL A 7 7.99 -5.90 0.56
N ALA A 8 7.17 -5.28 -0.30
CA ALA A 8 7.54 -4.07 -0.99
C ALA A 8 7.14 -2.84 -0.14
N VAL A 9 7.97 -1.80 -0.13
CA VAL A 9 7.66 -0.57 0.60
C VAL A 9 7.15 0.49 -0.36
N LEU A 10 5.94 0.99 -0.14
CA LEU A 10 5.45 2.20 -0.78
C LEU A 10 6.07 3.42 -0.07
N GLY A 11 7.27 3.80 -0.50
CA GLY A 11 8.08 4.78 0.22
C GLY A 11 7.46 6.18 0.28
N ARG A 12 6.88 6.66 -0.83
CA ARG A 12 6.23 7.98 -0.88
C ARG A 12 5.04 7.96 -1.83
N LEU A 13 4.01 8.69 -1.43
CA LEU A 13 2.85 9.02 -2.25
C LEU A 13 2.48 10.47 -1.98
N ALA A 14 2.36 11.27 -3.04
CA ALA A 14 1.99 12.67 -2.93
C ALA A 14 1.12 13.08 -4.11
N ILE A 15 0.26 14.07 -3.88
CA ILE A 15 -0.60 14.67 -4.89
C ILE A 15 -0.49 16.18 -4.75
N ASP A 16 -0.29 16.87 -5.87
CA ASP A 16 -0.34 18.33 -5.92
C ASP A 16 -1.68 18.84 -5.35
N ARG A 17 -1.62 19.89 -4.53
CA ARG A 17 -2.77 20.42 -3.79
C ARG A 17 -3.96 20.76 -4.69
N ARG A 18 -3.73 21.21 -5.93
CA ARG A 18 -4.77 21.57 -6.90
C ARG A 18 -5.59 20.36 -7.37
N TYR A 19 -5.08 19.15 -7.15
CA TYR A 19 -5.63 17.90 -7.67
C TYR A 19 -6.06 16.92 -6.57
N GLN A 20 -5.95 17.30 -5.29
CA GLN A 20 -6.44 16.51 -4.16
C GLN A 20 -7.98 16.39 -4.18
N GLY A 21 -8.51 15.36 -3.54
CA GLY A 21 -9.96 15.09 -3.49
C GLY A 21 -10.58 14.56 -4.80
N ARG A 22 -9.78 14.40 -5.87
CA ARG A 22 -10.25 13.95 -7.20
C ARG A 22 -10.05 12.46 -7.47
N GLY A 23 -9.78 11.66 -6.43
CA GLY A 23 -9.53 10.22 -6.56
C GLY A 23 -8.12 9.83 -7.06
N ILE A 24 -7.25 10.79 -7.38
CA ILE A 24 -5.91 10.52 -7.91
C ILE A 24 -5.05 9.67 -6.96
N GLY A 25 -5.16 9.89 -5.65
CA GLY A 25 -4.42 9.09 -4.67
C GLY A 25 -4.74 7.60 -4.76
N ARG A 26 -6.03 7.26 -4.86
CA ARG A 26 -6.48 5.88 -5.07
C ARG A 26 -5.99 5.32 -6.39
N ALA A 27 -6.03 6.12 -7.47
CA ALA A 27 -5.51 5.71 -8.77
C ALA A 27 -4.00 5.42 -8.74
N LEU A 28 -3.22 6.25 -8.05
CA LEU A 28 -1.78 6.03 -7.87
C LEU A 28 -1.47 4.79 -7.03
N VAL A 29 -2.22 4.53 -5.96
CA VAL A 29 -2.06 3.28 -5.18
C VAL A 29 -2.40 2.06 -6.03
N ARG A 30 -3.44 2.12 -6.87
CA ARG A 30 -3.79 1.06 -7.81
C ARG A 30 -2.68 0.83 -8.85
N ASP A 31 -2.11 1.89 -9.42
CA ASP A 31 -0.98 1.79 -10.36
C ASP A 31 0.25 1.15 -9.71
N ALA A 32 0.60 1.57 -8.48
CA ALA A 32 1.66 0.93 -7.70
C ALA A 32 1.36 -0.56 -7.46
N GLY A 33 0.10 -0.90 -7.12
CA GLY A 33 -0.36 -2.27 -6.95
C GLY A 33 -0.16 -3.14 -8.19
N LEU A 34 -0.55 -2.65 -9.37
CA LEU A 34 -0.33 -3.34 -10.65
C LEU A 34 1.15 -3.63 -10.91
N ARG A 35 2.02 -2.64 -10.69
CA ARG A 35 3.47 -2.80 -10.88
C ARG A 35 4.05 -3.84 -9.92
N LEU A 36 3.57 -3.86 -8.67
CA LEU A 36 4.02 -4.81 -7.66
C LEU A 36 3.54 -6.23 -7.94
N LEU A 37 2.30 -6.40 -8.41
CA LEU A 37 1.79 -7.71 -8.84
C LEU A 37 2.64 -8.29 -9.97
N ASN A 38 3.03 -7.47 -10.95
CA ASN A 38 3.91 -7.90 -12.04
C ASN A 38 5.32 -8.29 -11.57
N ALA A 39 5.80 -7.71 -10.47
CA ALA A 39 7.13 -7.99 -9.91
C ALA A 39 7.11 -9.12 -8.85
N ALA A 40 5.93 -9.49 -8.35
CA ALA A 40 5.79 -10.32 -7.16
C ALA A 40 6.37 -11.73 -7.34
N ASP A 41 6.16 -12.35 -8.51
CA ASP A 41 6.66 -13.70 -8.78
C ASP A 41 8.19 -13.77 -8.86
N ILE A 42 8.82 -12.72 -9.39
CA ILE A 42 10.27 -12.65 -9.57
C ILE A 42 10.96 -12.34 -8.23
N LEU A 43 10.36 -11.46 -7.42
CA LEU A 43 10.96 -10.94 -6.18
C LEU A 43 10.45 -11.65 -4.91
N GLY A 44 9.46 -12.53 -5.03
CA GLY A 44 8.84 -13.22 -3.89
C GLY A 44 8.03 -12.31 -2.96
N ILE A 45 7.51 -11.18 -3.45
CA ILE A 45 6.79 -10.18 -2.65
C ILE A 45 5.49 -10.79 -2.10
N ARG A 46 5.22 -10.63 -0.80
CA ARG A 46 4.01 -11.13 -0.13
C ARG A 46 3.01 -10.05 0.27
N GLY A 47 3.40 -8.78 0.18
CA GLY A 47 2.54 -7.66 0.48
C GLY A 47 3.23 -6.32 0.28
N VAL A 48 2.48 -5.25 0.56
CA VAL A 48 2.96 -3.88 0.52
C VAL A 48 2.91 -3.30 1.92
N LEU A 49 3.98 -2.63 2.33
CA LEU A 49 4.07 -1.91 3.58
C LEU A 49 4.18 -0.41 3.31
N VAL A 50 3.52 0.39 4.13
CA VAL A 50 3.66 1.84 4.17
C VAL A 50 3.83 2.30 5.61
N HIS A 51 4.69 3.30 5.80
CA HIS A 51 4.73 4.06 7.04
C HIS A 51 4.08 5.41 6.79
N ALA A 52 2.89 5.64 7.35
CA ALA A 52 2.19 6.88 7.21
C ALA A 52 2.92 8.02 7.95
N ILE A 53 2.94 9.21 7.36
CA ILE A 53 3.62 10.38 7.95
C ILE A 53 2.71 11.18 8.89
N SER A 54 1.40 10.98 8.81
CA SER A 54 0.40 11.68 9.62
C SER A 54 -0.88 10.84 9.74
N ASP A 55 -1.75 11.20 10.67
CA ASP A 55 -3.05 10.53 10.85
C ASP A 55 -3.96 10.64 9.62
N GLU A 56 -3.89 11.76 8.88
CA GLU A 56 -4.64 11.91 7.63
C GLU A 56 -4.14 10.93 6.56
N ALA A 57 -2.82 10.71 6.48
CA ALA A 57 -2.23 9.72 5.59
C ALA A 57 -2.60 8.28 6.02
N ARG A 58 -2.57 8.00 7.34
CA ARG A 58 -3.01 6.71 7.89
C ARG A 58 -4.48 6.44 7.52
N ALA A 59 -5.37 7.38 7.80
CA ALA A 59 -6.78 7.27 7.47
C ALA A 59 -7.02 7.10 5.95
N PHE A 60 -6.22 7.77 5.12
CA PHE A 60 -6.26 7.54 3.67
C PHE A 60 -5.91 6.09 3.31
N TYR A 61 -4.83 5.52 3.85
CA TYR A 61 -4.44 4.13 3.54
C TYR A 61 -5.43 3.11 4.10
N GLU A 62 -5.99 3.32 5.30
CA GLU A 62 -7.07 2.50 5.85
C GLU A 62 -8.30 2.52 4.93
N ALA A 63 -8.71 3.70 4.45
CA ALA A 63 -9.82 3.84 3.50
C ALA A 63 -9.53 3.25 2.11
N VAL A 64 -8.27 2.99 1.78
CA VAL A 64 -7.87 2.25 0.58
C VAL A 64 -7.89 0.73 0.81
N GLY A 65 -7.85 0.26 2.06
CA GLY A 65 -7.89 -1.15 2.43
C GLY A 65 -6.60 -1.69 3.04
N PHE A 66 -5.63 -0.84 3.38
CA PHE A 66 -4.48 -1.24 4.19
C PHE A 66 -4.91 -1.42 5.65
N LEU A 67 -4.28 -2.36 6.35
CA LEU A 67 -4.55 -2.64 7.75
C LEU A 67 -3.37 -2.18 8.62
N PRO A 68 -3.62 -1.50 9.76
CA PRO A 68 -2.56 -1.10 10.68
C PRO A 68 -1.89 -2.32 11.32
N SER A 69 -0.59 -2.22 11.57
CA SER A 69 0.14 -3.22 12.33
C SER A 69 -0.30 -3.19 13.79
N PRO A 70 -0.46 -4.35 14.45
CA PRO A 70 -0.72 -4.41 15.89
C PRO A 70 0.36 -3.75 16.74
N SER A 71 1.60 -3.68 16.23
CA SER A 71 2.73 -3.09 16.94
C SER A 71 2.90 -1.59 16.71
N ASP A 72 2.41 -1.07 15.59
CA ASP A 72 2.53 0.34 15.22
C ASP A 72 1.40 0.72 14.26
N PRO A 73 0.39 1.49 14.71
CA PRO A 73 -0.71 1.95 13.87
C PRO A 73 -0.29 2.80 12.66
N MET A 74 0.91 3.40 12.69
CA MET A 74 1.44 4.18 11.56
C MET A 74 2.08 3.31 10.50
N MET A 75 2.39 2.05 10.80
CA MET A 75 2.78 1.06 9.80
C MET A 75 1.54 0.30 9.34
N LEU A 76 1.20 0.42 8.05
CA LEU A 76 0.07 -0.28 7.47
C LEU A 76 0.54 -1.24 6.40
N THR A 77 -0.17 -2.35 6.25
CA THR A 77 0.14 -3.39 5.27
C THR A 77 -1.08 -3.85 4.50
N VAL A 78 -0.86 -4.33 3.28
CA VAL A 78 -1.86 -5.08 2.51
C VAL A 78 -1.20 -6.33 1.93
N GLY A 79 -1.88 -7.46 2.05
CA GLY A 79 -1.39 -8.73 1.50
C GLY A 79 -1.48 -8.77 -0.03
N LEU A 80 -0.58 -9.51 -0.68
CA LEU A 80 -0.58 -9.65 -2.14
C LEU A 80 -1.90 -10.21 -2.68
N HIS A 81 -2.52 -11.13 -1.94
CA HIS A 81 -3.83 -11.70 -2.29
C HIS A 81 -4.92 -10.62 -2.35
N ASP A 82 -5.01 -9.78 -1.32
CA ASP A 82 -6.04 -8.74 -1.25
C ASP A 82 -5.77 -7.62 -2.25
N LEU A 83 -4.49 -7.30 -2.47
CA LEU A 83 -4.06 -6.38 -3.53
C LEU A 83 -4.51 -6.88 -4.91
N SER A 84 -4.29 -8.16 -5.23
CA SER A 84 -4.72 -8.76 -6.50
C SER A 84 -6.24 -8.67 -6.70
N ARG A 85 -7.01 -8.96 -5.65
CA ARG A 85 -8.48 -8.84 -5.68
C ARG A 85 -8.94 -7.40 -5.91
N ALA A 86 -8.34 -6.43 -5.23
CA ALA A 86 -8.71 -5.01 -5.33
C ALA A 86 -8.37 -4.38 -6.69
N VAL A 87 -7.35 -4.90 -7.38
CA VAL A 87 -6.91 -4.38 -8.68
C VAL A 87 -7.68 -5.01 -9.84
N SER A 88 -8.15 -6.25 -9.68
CA SER A 88 -8.88 -7.01 -10.70
C SER A 88 -10.37 -6.68 -10.77
N SER A 89 -10.90 -5.97 -9.78
CA SER A 89 -12.26 -5.38 -9.78
C SER A 89 -12.29 -4.05 -10.51
#